data_AF-A0A2T2Q452-F1
#
_entry.id   AF-A0A2T2Q452-F1
#
_cell.length_a   1.000
_cell.length_b   1.000
_cell.length_c   1.000
_cell.angle_alpha   90.00
_cell.angle_beta   90.00
_cell.angle_gamma   90.00
#
_symmetry.space_group_name_H-M   'P 1'
#
loop_
_entity.id
_entity.type
_entity.pdbx_description
1 polymer ?
#
loop_
_entity_poly.entity_id
_entity_poly.type
_entity_poly.pdbx_seq_one_letter_code
_entity_poly.pdbx_strand_id
1 'polypeptide(L)' 'MARLDADYRLLVTEKDAARCLSLSHRTLQAWRTSQSGPPFIKIGRSVRYRKVDIVEWLESKRCALEPKCDG' A
#
# COMPACT_ATOMS: atom_id res chain seq x y z
N MET A 1 22.37 -3.02 10.88
CA MET A 1 21.51 -1.87 11.26
C MET A 1 21.57 -0.82 10.16
N ALA A 2 21.05 -1.11 8.95
CA ALA A 2 21.09 -0.18 7.81
C ALA A 2 19.77 -0.14 7.00
N ARG A 3 18.79 -0.99 7.34
CA ARG A 3 17.55 -1.12 6.57
C ARG A 3 16.54 -0.03 6.92
N LEU A 4 16.46 0.38 8.19
CA LEU A 4 15.56 1.47 8.61
C LEU A 4 15.97 2.84 8.04
N ASP A 5 17.26 3.10 7.83
CA ASP A 5 17.78 4.42 7.47
C ASP A 5 17.48 4.82 6.01
N ALA A 6 17.42 3.85 5.11
CA ALA A 6 16.96 4.07 3.75
C ALA A 6 15.42 4.06 3.67
N ASP A 7 14.77 3.21 4.47
CA ASP A 7 13.33 2.99 4.42
C ASP A 7 12.52 4.18 4.97
N TYR A 8 13.03 4.94 5.95
CA TYR A 8 12.30 6.10 6.49
C TYR A 8 12.12 7.23 5.46
N ARG A 9 13.07 7.39 4.52
CA ARG A 9 12.96 8.38 3.42
C ARG A 9 11.89 7.99 2.41
N LEU A 10 11.43 6.73 2.44
CA LEU A 10 10.42 6.17 1.54
C LEU A 10 9.05 6.04 2.20
N LEU A 11 8.88 6.56 3.43
CA LEU A 11 7.59 6.65 4.10
C LEU A 11 6.74 7.76 3.50
N VAL A 12 5.62 7.36 2.89
CA VAL A 12 4.66 8.28 2.29
C VAL A 12 3.47 8.50 3.23
N THR A 13 2.84 9.66 3.09
CA THR A 13 1.62 9.96 3.86
C THR A 13 0.44 9.16 3.31
N GLU A 14 -0.67 9.10 4.07
CA GLU A 14 -1.92 8.52 3.57
C GLU A 14 -2.39 9.16 2.26
N LYS A 15 -2.23 10.48 2.11
CA LYS A 15 -2.64 11.20 0.89
C LYS A 15 -1.76 10.83 -0.31
N ASP A 16 -0.46 10.70 -0.08
CA ASP A 16 0.48 10.24 -1.11
C ASP A 16 0.20 8.79 -1.51
N ALA A 17 0.00 7.89 -0.54
CA ALA A 17 -0.34 6.50 -0.81
C ALA A 17 -1.65 6.37 -1.62
N ALA A 18 -2.66 7.17 -1.27
CA ALA A 18 -3.91 7.25 -2.00
C ALA A 18 -3.70 7.68 -3.47
N ARG A 19 -2.85 8.69 -3.70
CA ARG A 19 -2.45 9.11 -5.05
C ARG A 19 -1.71 8.01 -5.81
N CYS A 20 -0.77 7.31 -5.16
CA CYS A 20 -0.03 6.21 -5.79
C CYS A 20 -0.96 5.07 -6.23
N LEU A 21 -2.02 4.81 -5.45
CA LEU A 21 -3.01 3.77 -5.74
C LEU A 21 -4.16 4.25 -6.63
N SER A 22 -4.19 5.54 -7.00
CA SER A 22 -5.33 6.17 -7.68
C SER A 22 -6.66 5.97 -6.95
N LEU A 23 -6.64 6.04 -5.62
CA LEU A 23 -7.81 5.87 -4.75
C LEU A 23 -8.06 7.12 -3.92
N SER A 24 -9.26 7.22 -3.33
CA SER A 24 -9.53 8.25 -2.33
C SER A 24 -8.84 7.90 -1.00
N HIS A 25 -8.35 8.91 -0.29
CA HIS A 25 -7.89 8.77 1.10
C HIS A 25 -8.95 8.15 2.03
N ARG A 26 -10.25 8.38 1.77
CA ARG A 26 -11.36 7.76 2.51
C ARG A 26 -11.43 6.24 2.30
N THR A 27 -11.10 5.77 1.09
CA THR A 27 -10.99 4.34 0.79
C THR A 27 -9.91 3.69 1.64
N LEU A 28 -8.73 4.32 1.75
CA LEU A 28 -7.66 3.83 2.63
C LEU A 28 -8.07 3.83 4.10
N GLN A 29 -8.82 4.83 4.56
CA GLN A 29 -9.36 4.86 5.93
C GLN A 29 -10.29 3.68 6.19
N ALA A 30 -11.21 3.39 5.27
CA ALA A 30 -12.12 2.25 5.37
C ALA A 30 -11.37 0.91 5.32
N TRP A 31 -10.34 0.80 4.48
CA TRP A 31 -9.50 -0.39 4.43
C TRP A 31 -8.77 -0.65 5.74
N ARG A 32 -8.25 0.39 6.40
CA ARG A 32 -7.64 0.25 7.72
C ARG A 32 -8.60 -0.29 8.78
N THR A 33 -9.87 0.12 8.76
CA THR A 33 -10.87 -0.41 9.69
C THR A 33 -11.25 -1.85 9.39
N SER A 34 -11.26 -2.22 8.11
CA SER A 34 -11.58 -3.58 7.66
C SER A 34 -10.36 -4.50 7.61
N GLN A 35 -9.19 -4.06 8.12
CA GLN A 35 -7.92 -4.78 8.07
C GLN A 35 -7.55 -5.28 6.65
N SER A 36 -7.87 -4.45 5.65
CA SER A 36 -7.57 -4.69 4.24
C SER A 36 -6.60 -3.63 3.72
N GLY A 37 -6.07 -3.86 2.52
CA GLY A 37 -5.14 -2.94 1.87
C GLY A 37 -3.66 -3.17 2.21
N PRO A 38 -2.78 -2.25 1.77
CA PRO A 38 -1.34 -2.37 2.01
C PRO A 38 -1.00 -2.17 3.49
N PRO A 39 0.07 -2.83 3.99
CA PRO A 39 0.59 -2.61 5.33
C PRO A 39 0.83 -1.13 5.63
N PHE A 40 0.47 -0.72 6.84
CA PHE A 40 0.61 0.66 7.30
C PHE A 40 1.36 0.73 8.63
N ILE A 41 2.06 1.85 8.84
CA ILE A 41 2.79 2.15 10.07
C ILE A 41 2.03 3.26 10.79
N LYS A 42 1.60 2.97 12.03
CA LYS A 42 0.93 3.93 12.90
C LYS A 42 1.95 4.63 13.79
N ILE A 43 2.01 5.96 13.68
CA ILE A 43 2.90 6.83 14.46
C ILE A 43 2.01 7.83 15.21
N GLY A 44 1.58 7.46 16.42
CA GLY A 44 0.59 8.23 17.19
C GLY A 44 -0.73 8.39 16.44
N ARG A 45 -1.07 9.64 16.07
CA ARG A 45 -2.26 9.98 15.28
C ARG A 45 -2.01 9.94 13.77
N SER A 46 -0.76 9.85 13.35
CA SER A 46 -0.37 9.81 11.94
C SER A 46 -0.25 8.38 11.43
N VAL A 47 -0.59 8.18 10.16
CA VAL A 47 -0.41 6.92 9.44
C VAL A 47 0.52 7.16 8.27
N ARG A 48 1.49 6.26 8.11
CA ARG A 48 2.45 6.25 7.00
C ARG A 48 2.41 4.89 6.31
N TYR A 49 2.80 4.89 5.05
CA TYR A 49 2.96 3.68 4.25
C TYR A 49 4.39 3.63 3.72
N ARG A 50 5.00 2.46 3.67
CA ARG A 50 6.25 2.30 2.91
C ARG A 50 5.89 2.14 1.44
N LYS A 51 6.62 2.81 0.55
CA LYS A 51 6.44 2.62 -0.91
C LYS A 51 6.58 1.15 -1.31
N VAL A 52 7.53 0.43 -0.72
CA VAL A 52 7.74 -1.00 -1.00
C VAL A 52 6.51 -1.83 -0.66
N ASP A 53 5.91 -1.62 0.52
CA ASP A 53 4.71 -2.36 0.95
C ASP A 53 3.52 -2.11 0.01
N ILE A 54 3.37 -0.88 -0.49
CA ILE A 54 2.33 -0.54 -1.47
C ILE A 54 2.53 -1.33 -2.77
N VAL A 55 3.76 -1.37 -3.28
CA VAL A 55 4.11 -2.09 -4.50
C VAL A 55 3.94 -3.59 -4.33
N GLU A 56 4.47 -4.17 -3.26
CA GLU A 56 4.30 -5.59 -2.95
C GLU A 56 2.83 -5.98 -2.80
N TRP A 57 2.03 -5.11 -2.18
CA TRP A 57 0.60 -5.31 -2.08
C TRP A 57 -0.08 -5.28 -3.45
N LEU A 58 0.27 -4.33 -4.33
CA LEU A 58 -0.25 -4.29 -5.70
C LEU A 58 0.11 -5.56 -6.48
N GLU A 59 1.36 -6.01 -6.38
CA GLU A 59 1.80 -7.27 -7.01
C GLU A 59 1.02 -8.47 -6.48
N SER A 60 0.72 -8.51 -5.18
CA SER A 60 -0.13 -9.57 -4.58
C SER A 60 -1.59 -9.56 -5.08
N LYS A 61 -2.06 -8.42 -5.60
CA LYS A 61 -3.40 -8.23 -6.16
C LYS A 61 -3.43 -8.31 -7.69
N ARG A 62 -2.27 -8.50 -8.32
CA ARG A 62 -2.18 -8.65 -9.76
C ARG A 62 -2.82 -9.99 -10.16
N CYS A 63 -4.05 -9.95 -10.65
CA CYS A 63 -4.61 -11.07 -11.38
C CYS A 63 -3.80 -11.20 -12.68
N ALA A 64 -2.94 -12.21 -12.77
CA ALA A 64 -2.47 -12.65 -14.07
C ALA A 64 -3.72 -13.16 -14.78
N LEU A 65 -4.19 -12.42 -15.79
CA LEU A 65 -5.13 -12.96 -16.76
C LEU A 65 -4.36 -14.10 -17.44
N GLU A 66 -4.50 -15.32 -16.92
CA GLU A 66 -4.11 -16.49 -17.67
C GLU A 66 -4.97 -16.45 -18.95
N PRO A 67 -4.38 -16.59 -20.14
CA PRO A 67 -5.17 -16.72 -21.35
C PRO A 67 -6.08 -17.93 -21.14
N LYS A 68 -7.38 -17.68 -21.04
CA LYS A 68 -8.39 -18.73 -21.09
C LYS A 68 -8.19 -19.45 -22.41
N CYS A 69 -7.60 -20.64 -22.36
CA CYS A 69 -7.57 -21.54 -23.51
C CYS A 69 -9.01 -22.03 -23.74
N ASP A 70 -9.74 -21.27 -24.56
CA ASP A 70 -10.97 -21.75 -25.17
C ASP A 70 -10.57 -22.81 -26.20
N GLY A 71 -10.69 -24.08 -25.79
CA GLY A 71 -10.57 -25.24 -26.68
C GLY A 71 -11.85 -25.48 -27.46
#